data_AF-A0A656HES2-F1
#
_entry.id   AF-A0A656HES2-F1
#
_cell.length_a   1.000
_cell.length_b   1.000
_cell.length_c   1.000
_cell.angle_alpha   90.00
_cell.angle_beta   90.00
_cell.angle_gamma   90.00
#
_symmetry.space_group_name_H-M   'P 1'
#
loop_
_entity.id
_entity.type
_entity.pdbx_description
1 polymer ?
#
loop_
_entity_poly.entity_id
_entity_poly.type
_entity_poly.pdbx_seq_one_letter_code
_entity_poly.pdbx_strand_id
1 'polypeptide(L)'
;MTTWTTEQVAALAPDAASLKAGEKLSQPHQWQTLGQADGVVWGEIKGSGKNPYQTAIELVEPAFKCSCPSRKFPCKHGIGLALVLAANSDKLTGAEPPSWLQEWLDKRGQRAQKKAEKAAASNEPVDEATLQKRAAAQQKRNAAREDKVSAGIAELQRWLFDLIRQGLSQQDDKQWQRMAARMVDAQAPGLARRLQAIASLRYQGGAWQEKLLAELSRLHLLLEAWQRRDSLPAAVQADVLAHIGFNQPKEEILALDSIADHWQVVGQRQEDDGQIRTQRTWLYGMNSQRFVLLLDFAVQQQPMTLRPPVGQATSGDMVFYPSATPLRALLKDEAAQQPGDTVLAPLFAPLHQCFSRYTEALIANPWLGYFPFAIARVIPVQHDKQWLLVDVAQHCVPLDISDEQAWVLIGESGGHPLNIFGEWDGDSLRICGTFQTGGEA
;
A
#
# COMPACT_ATOMS: atom_id res chain seq x y z
N MET A 1 -25.44 0.65 9.19
CA MET A 1 -25.33 1.43 7.93
C MET A 1 -23.86 1.71 7.72
N THR A 2 -23.30 1.37 6.56
CA THR A 2 -21.91 1.68 6.23
C THR A 2 -21.79 3.19 6.06
N THR A 3 -21.19 3.87 7.02
CA THR A 3 -20.92 5.31 6.97
C THR A 3 -19.50 5.53 6.51
N TRP A 4 -19.30 6.44 5.54
CA TRP A 4 -17.97 6.83 5.08
C TRP A 4 -17.56 8.12 5.77
N THR A 5 -16.27 8.29 6.09
CA THR A 5 -15.72 9.57 6.56
C THR A 5 -15.30 10.44 5.38
N THR A 6 -15.20 11.76 5.58
CA THR A 6 -14.67 12.69 4.56
C THR A 6 -13.26 12.30 4.12
N GLU A 7 -12.44 11.79 5.04
CA GLU A 7 -11.08 11.29 4.76
C GLU A 7 -11.11 10.07 3.82
N GLN A 8 -12.02 9.12 4.06
CA GLN A 8 -12.22 7.97 3.17
C GLN A 8 -12.65 8.42 1.78
N VAL A 9 -13.53 9.42 1.68
CA VAL A 9 -13.94 9.99 0.38
C VAL A 9 -12.76 10.66 -0.32
N ALA A 10 -11.89 11.35 0.41
CA ALA A 10 -10.68 11.96 -0.15
C ALA A 10 -9.72 10.90 -0.71
N ALA A 11 -9.54 9.76 -0.03
CA ALA A 11 -8.71 8.65 -0.51
C ALA A 11 -9.23 8.00 -1.81
N LEU A 12 -10.55 8.09 -2.07
CA LEU A 12 -11.15 7.61 -3.32
C LEU A 12 -10.98 8.58 -4.49
N ALA A 13 -10.70 9.87 -4.23
CA ALA A 13 -10.61 10.86 -5.29
C ALA A 13 -9.43 10.54 -6.23
N PRO A 14 -9.60 10.73 -7.56
CA PRO A 14 -8.52 10.49 -8.51
C PRO A 14 -7.43 11.56 -8.44
N ASP A 15 -7.75 12.77 -8.00
CA ASP A 15 -6.81 13.86 -7.76
C ASP A 15 -7.44 14.96 -6.88
N ALA A 16 -6.60 15.85 -6.34
CA ALA A 16 -7.02 16.97 -5.49
C ALA A 16 -7.97 17.95 -6.20
N ALA A 17 -7.82 18.14 -7.51
CA ALA A 17 -8.70 19.02 -8.28
C ALA A 17 -10.13 18.45 -8.38
N SER A 18 -10.25 17.13 -8.52
CA SER A 18 -11.52 16.40 -8.55
C SER A 18 -12.17 16.40 -7.17
N LEU A 19 -11.39 16.24 -6.11
CA LEU A 19 -11.88 16.37 -4.72
C LEU A 19 -12.47 17.76 -4.49
N LYS A 20 -11.71 18.82 -4.77
CA LYS A 20 -12.16 20.22 -4.64
C LYS A 20 -13.38 20.55 -5.50
N ALA A 21 -13.49 19.94 -6.68
CA ALA A 21 -14.67 20.09 -7.53
C ALA A 21 -15.89 19.33 -6.97
N GLY A 22 -15.68 18.19 -6.33
CA GLY A 22 -16.71 17.40 -5.66
C GLY A 22 -17.23 18.04 -4.38
N GLU A 23 -16.36 18.70 -3.60
CA GLU A 23 -16.76 19.50 -2.43
C GLU A 23 -17.81 20.56 -2.75
N LYS A 24 -17.72 21.18 -3.93
CA LYS A 24 -18.72 22.15 -4.41
C LYS A 24 -20.10 21.53 -4.67
N LEU A 25 -20.15 20.21 -4.78
CA LEU A 25 -21.34 19.39 -5.06
C LEU A 25 -21.81 18.60 -3.82
N SER A 26 -21.22 18.84 -2.64
CA SER A 26 -21.53 18.09 -1.41
C SER A 26 -22.81 18.55 -0.72
N GLN A 27 -23.46 19.59 -1.23
CA GLN A 27 -24.64 20.19 -0.59
C GLN A 27 -25.92 19.47 -1.03
N PRO A 28 -26.70 18.87 -0.11
CA PRO A 28 -27.87 18.06 -0.46
C PRO A 28 -28.89 18.78 -1.36
N HIS A 29 -29.10 20.09 -1.17
CA HIS A 29 -30.06 20.88 -1.96
C HIS A 29 -29.71 21.03 -3.45
N GLN A 30 -28.47 20.70 -3.85
CA GLN A 30 -28.07 20.72 -5.26
C GLN A 30 -28.50 19.45 -6.01
N TRP A 31 -28.87 18.40 -5.27
CA TRP A 31 -29.34 17.13 -5.79
C TRP A 31 -30.86 17.14 -5.87
N GLN A 32 -31.40 16.80 -7.04
CA GLN A 32 -32.85 16.72 -7.28
C GLN A 32 -33.46 15.52 -6.56
N THR A 33 -32.72 14.41 -6.54
CA THR A 33 -33.07 13.20 -5.82
C THR A 33 -31.85 12.72 -5.05
N LEU A 34 -32.10 12.16 -3.88
CA LEU A 34 -31.10 11.55 -3.01
C LEU A 34 -31.75 10.35 -2.33
N GLY A 35 -31.07 9.21 -2.33
CA GLY A 35 -31.58 8.02 -1.70
C GLY A 35 -30.50 7.03 -1.31
N GLN A 36 -30.87 6.14 -0.42
CA GLN A 36 -30.04 5.07 0.11
C GLN A 36 -30.89 3.83 0.40
N ALA A 37 -30.42 2.67 -0.06
CA ALA A 37 -31.00 1.37 0.22
C ALA A 37 -29.94 0.28 0.02
N ASP A 38 -29.94 -0.75 0.87
CA ASP A 38 -29.16 -1.98 0.69
C ASP A 38 -27.67 -1.78 0.34
N GLY A 39 -27.01 -0.83 1.02
CA GLY A 39 -25.59 -0.55 0.78
C GLY A 39 -25.30 0.21 -0.52
N VAL A 40 -26.32 0.82 -1.14
CA VAL A 40 -26.19 1.67 -2.32
C VAL A 40 -26.72 3.07 -2.01
N VAL A 41 -26.02 4.09 -2.45
CA VAL A 41 -26.50 5.47 -2.47
C VAL A 41 -26.61 5.99 -3.88
N TRP A 42 -27.59 6.84 -4.14
CA TRP A 42 -27.79 7.45 -5.44
C TRP A 42 -28.28 8.88 -5.33
N GLY A 43 -28.09 9.62 -6.42
CA GLY A 43 -28.70 10.91 -6.60
C GLY A 43 -28.61 11.41 -8.03
N GLU A 44 -29.49 12.37 -8.32
CA GLU A 44 -29.55 13.05 -9.62
C GLU A 44 -29.19 14.52 -9.43
N ILE A 45 -28.17 15.00 -10.14
CA ILE A 45 -27.69 16.38 -10.04
C ILE A 45 -27.75 17.08 -11.39
N LYS A 46 -28.21 18.34 -11.39
CA LYS A 46 -28.33 19.12 -12.63
C LYS A 46 -26.93 19.38 -13.21
N GLY A 47 -26.74 18.93 -14.45
CA GLY A 47 -25.49 19.08 -15.20
C GLY A 47 -25.57 20.14 -16.31
N SER A 48 -24.58 20.10 -17.21
CA SER A 48 -24.57 20.93 -18.43
C SER A 48 -25.50 20.39 -19.54
N GLY A 49 -26.03 19.17 -19.38
CA GLY A 49 -26.97 18.55 -20.32
C GLY A 49 -28.44 18.83 -20.00
N LYS A 50 -29.32 18.37 -20.90
CA LYS A 50 -30.78 18.45 -20.74
C LYS A 50 -31.31 17.60 -19.58
N ASN A 51 -30.72 16.43 -19.37
CA ASN A 51 -31.09 15.51 -18.30
C ASN A 51 -30.11 15.63 -17.12
N PRO A 52 -30.58 15.47 -15.87
CA PRO A 52 -29.70 15.37 -14.69
C PRO A 52 -28.69 14.23 -14.85
N TYR A 53 -27.51 14.39 -14.27
CA TYR A 53 -26.54 13.30 -14.18
C TYR A 53 -26.96 12.34 -13.07
N GLN A 54 -27.18 11.08 -13.46
CA GLN A 54 -27.48 9.97 -12.58
C GLN A 54 -26.16 9.47 -11.97
N THR A 55 -26.07 9.52 -10.65
CA THR A 55 -24.87 9.14 -9.90
C THR A 55 -25.23 8.12 -8.84
N ALA A 56 -24.44 7.05 -8.73
CA ALA A 56 -24.62 6.01 -7.74
C ALA A 56 -23.29 5.49 -7.21
N ILE A 57 -23.33 4.98 -5.98
CA ILE A 57 -22.21 4.40 -5.27
C ILE A 57 -22.70 3.13 -4.59
N GLU A 58 -22.02 2.01 -4.84
CA GLU A 58 -22.15 0.79 -4.04
C GLU A 58 -21.08 0.85 -2.94
N LEU A 59 -21.45 0.56 -1.69
CA LEU A 59 -20.65 0.88 -0.50
C LEU A 59 -19.80 -0.29 0.02
N VAL A 60 -20.15 -1.54 -0.28
CA VAL A 60 -19.46 -2.74 0.22
C VAL A 60 -18.21 -3.05 -0.60
N GLU A 61 -18.32 -3.05 -1.92
CA GLU A 61 -17.21 -3.08 -2.87
C GLU A 61 -17.19 -1.76 -3.66
N PRO A 62 -16.61 -0.68 -3.06
CA PRO A 62 -16.75 0.69 -3.51
C PRO A 62 -16.70 0.84 -5.02
N ALA A 63 -17.85 1.17 -5.62
CA ALA A 63 -17.94 1.33 -7.06
C ALA A 63 -18.82 2.48 -7.44
N PHE A 64 -18.31 3.28 -8.38
CA PHE A 64 -18.92 4.52 -8.78
C PHE A 64 -19.53 4.41 -10.16
N LYS A 65 -20.77 4.89 -10.29
CA LYS A 65 -21.43 5.10 -11.57
C LYS A 65 -21.85 6.55 -11.67
N CYS A 66 -21.54 7.17 -12.79
CA CYS A 66 -22.08 8.47 -13.16
C CYS A 66 -22.39 8.48 -14.67
N SER A 67 -23.43 9.20 -15.08
CA SER A 67 -23.75 9.41 -16.51
C SER A 67 -23.06 10.63 -17.14
N CYS A 68 -22.22 11.35 -16.39
CA CYS A 68 -21.48 12.51 -16.92
C CYS A 68 -20.36 12.11 -17.89
N PRO A 69 -19.92 12.99 -18.82
CA PRO A 69 -18.91 12.68 -19.83
C PRO A 69 -17.46 12.66 -19.30
N SER A 70 -17.25 12.75 -17.98
CA SER A 70 -15.91 12.73 -17.38
C SER A 70 -15.21 11.40 -17.65
N ARG A 71 -13.92 11.48 -18.02
CA ARG A 71 -13.03 10.32 -18.09
C ARG A 71 -12.31 10.02 -16.76
N LYS A 72 -12.41 10.92 -15.78
CA LYS A 72 -11.92 10.72 -14.41
C LYS A 72 -13.04 10.13 -13.53
N PHE A 73 -12.74 9.02 -12.85
CA PHE A 73 -13.63 8.23 -12.01
C PHE A 73 -12.91 7.81 -10.72
N PRO A 74 -13.50 8.05 -9.53
CA PRO A 74 -14.75 8.77 -9.28
C PRO A 74 -14.73 10.21 -9.82
N CYS A 75 -15.77 10.61 -10.55
CA CYS A 75 -15.86 11.98 -11.07
C CYS A 75 -16.30 12.93 -9.95
N LYS A 76 -16.25 14.25 -10.19
CA LYS A 76 -16.71 15.25 -9.20
C LYS A 76 -18.12 14.98 -8.67
N HIS A 77 -19.04 14.43 -9.46
CA HIS A 77 -20.40 14.09 -9.01
C HIS A 77 -20.38 12.87 -8.08
N GLY A 78 -19.60 11.83 -8.41
CA GLY A 78 -19.42 10.68 -7.54
C GLY A 78 -18.79 11.06 -6.20
N ILE A 79 -17.78 11.92 -6.21
CA ILE A 79 -17.17 12.48 -4.99
C ILE A 79 -18.19 13.33 -4.23
N GLY A 80 -18.94 14.21 -4.90
CA GLY A 80 -19.97 15.03 -4.27
C GLY A 80 -21.04 14.19 -3.56
N LEU A 81 -21.53 13.13 -4.20
CA LEU A 81 -22.49 12.19 -3.60
C LEU A 81 -21.88 11.44 -2.40
N ALA A 82 -20.61 11.03 -2.50
CA ALA A 82 -19.90 10.40 -1.39
C ALA A 82 -19.72 11.36 -0.20
N LEU A 83 -19.49 12.65 -0.45
CA LEU A 83 -19.44 13.68 0.60
C LEU A 83 -20.82 13.96 1.21
N VAL A 84 -21.91 13.86 0.43
CA VAL A 84 -23.27 13.90 0.97
C VAL A 84 -23.49 12.72 1.92
N LEU A 85 -23.10 11.51 1.54
CA LEU A 85 -23.17 10.33 2.42
C LEU A 85 -22.34 10.54 3.70
N ALA A 86 -21.13 11.09 3.59
CA ALA A 86 -20.24 11.25 4.73
C ALA A 86 -20.74 12.30 5.76
N ALA A 87 -21.30 13.42 5.28
CA ALA A 87 -21.62 14.56 6.13
C ALA A 87 -23.13 14.79 6.36
N ASN A 88 -24.00 14.25 5.50
CA ASN A 88 -25.43 14.52 5.48
C ASN A 88 -26.23 13.23 5.17
N SER A 89 -25.86 12.09 5.78
CA SER A 89 -26.53 10.81 5.54
C SER A 89 -28.01 10.84 5.84
N ASP A 90 -28.45 11.70 6.78
CA ASP A 90 -29.85 11.93 7.13
C ASP A 90 -30.69 12.53 5.98
N LYS A 91 -30.03 13.11 4.96
CA LYS A 91 -30.69 13.69 3.78
C LYS A 91 -30.87 12.70 2.63
N LEU A 92 -30.35 11.48 2.74
CA LEU A 92 -30.56 10.40 1.78
C LEU A 92 -31.91 9.70 2.04
N THR A 93 -33.01 10.40 1.75
CA THR A 93 -34.36 9.98 2.18
C THR A 93 -35.08 9.02 1.22
N GLY A 94 -34.64 8.91 -0.04
CA GLY A 94 -35.22 7.97 -0.99
C GLY A 94 -34.86 6.52 -0.65
N ALA A 95 -35.86 5.68 -0.40
CA ALA A 95 -35.65 4.25 -0.11
C ALA A 95 -35.86 3.34 -1.34
N GLU A 96 -36.59 3.81 -2.36
CA GLU A 96 -36.86 3.01 -3.56
C GLU A 96 -35.81 3.30 -4.66
N PRO A 97 -35.03 2.31 -5.10
CA PRO A 97 -34.05 2.45 -6.18
C PRO A 97 -34.75 2.80 -7.51
N PRO A 98 -34.32 3.86 -8.23
CA PRO A 98 -34.86 4.15 -9.56
C PRO A 98 -34.48 3.06 -10.57
N SER A 99 -35.24 2.93 -11.66
CA SER A 99 -35.06 1.84 -12.65
C SER A 99 -33.65 1.80 -13.27
N TRP A 100 -33.06 2.96 -13.55
CA TRP A 100 -31.69 3.05 -14.08
C TRP A 100 -30.64 2.49 -13.11
N LEU A 101 -30.91 2.56 -11.80
CA LEU A 101 -30.04 2.03 -10.76
C LEU A 101 -30.16 0.51 -10.68
N GLN A 102 -31.38 -0.03 -10.76
CA GLN A 102 -31.63 -1.47 -10.80
C GLN A 102 -30.91 -2.13 -11.98
N GLU A 103 -30.99 -1.55 -13.19
CA GLU A 103 -30.25 -2.05 -14.35
C GLU A 103 -28.73 -2.13 -14.13
N TRP A 104 -28.18 -1.18 -13.37
CA TRP A 104 -26.75 -1.17 -13.04
C TRP A 104 -26.40 -2.25 -12.00
N LEU A 105 -27.24 -2.41 -10.96
CA LEU A 105 -27.08 -3.44 -9.94
C LEU A 105 -27.21 -4.86 -10.52
N ASP A 106 -28.19 -5.10 -11.38
CA ASP A 106 -28.38 -6.40 -12.05
C ASP A 106 -27.17 -6.79 -12.90
N LYS A 107 -26.64 -5.84 -13.68
CA LYS A 107 -25.43 -6.06 -14.48
C LYS A 107 -24.21 -6.37 -13.60
N ARG A 108 -24.13 -5.81 -12.40
CA ARG A 108 -23.07 -6.14 -11.43
C ARG A 108 -23.29 -7.53 -10.83
N GLY A 109 -24.51 -7.85 -10.40
CA GLY A 109 -24.88 -9.17 -9.88
C GLY A 109 -24.53 -10.30 -10.86
N GLN A 110 -24.87 -10.13 -12.15
CA GLN A 110 -24.52 -11.09 -13.19
C GLN A 110 -23.00 -11.25 -13.39
N ARG A 111 -22.21 -10.18 -13.22
CA ARG A 111 -20.75 -10.25 -13.30
C ARG A 111 -20.15 -10.94 -12.08
N ALA A 112 -20.67 -10.65 -10.89
CA ALA A 112 -20.26 -11.30 -9.65
C ALA A 112 -20.56 -12.80 -9.70
N GLN A 113 -21.76 -13.18 -10.16
CA GLN A 113 -22.15 -14.57 -10.35
C GLN A 113 -21.22 -15.29 -11.35
N LYS A 114 -20.95 -14.70 -12.52
CA LYS A 114 -20.00 -15.28 -13.48
C LYS A 114 -18.58 -15.44 -12.91
N LYS A 115 -18.14 -14.51 -12.05
CA LYS A 115 -16.84 -14.59 -11.37
C LYS A 115 -16.84 -15.73 -10.35
N ALA A 116 -17.91 -15.87 -9.57
CA ALA A 116 -18.08 -16.96 -8.60
C ALA A 116 -18.19 -18.33 -9.29
N GLU A 117 -18.95 -18.45 -10.37
CA GLU A 117 -19.05 -19.66 -11.19
C GLU A 117 -17.69 -20.06 -11.77
N LYS A 118 -16.89 -19.08 -12.24
CA LYS A 118 -15.54 -19.34 -12.74
C LYS A 118 -14.56 -19.75 -11.64
N ALA A 119 -14.70 -19.21 -10.43
CA ALA A 119 -13.92 -19.62 -9.27
C ALA A 119 -14.31 -21.04 -8.82
N ALA A 120 -15.60 -21.36 -8.79
CA ALA A 120 -16.10 -22.70 -8.49
C ALA A 120 -15.68 -23.74 -9.54
N ALA A 121 -15.72 -23.39 -10.83
CA ALA A 121 -15.25 -24.26 -11.91
C ALA A 121 -13.73 -24.51 -11.87
N SER A 122 -12.95 -23.59 -11.28
CA SER A 122 -11.51 -23.84 -11.04
C SER A 122 -11.26 -24.83 -9.89
N ASN A 123 -12.27 -25.05 -9.04
CA ASN A 123 -12.29 -25.99 -7.92
C ASN A 123 -13.03 -27.31 -8.24
N GLU A 124 -13.48 -27.53 -9.49
CA GLU A 124 -13.98 -28.84 -9.88
C GLU A 124 -12.88 -29.89 -9.69
N PRO A 125 -13.20 -31.11 -9.21
CA PRO A 125 -12.22 -32.16 -9.02
C PRO A 125 -11.63 -32.52 -10.39
N VAL A 126 -10.42 -32.01 -10.64
CA VAL A 126 -9.62 -32.44 -11.78
C VAL A 126 -9.12 -33.85 -11.44
N ASP A 127 -9.16 -34.77 -12.39
CA ASP A 127 -8.67 -36.12 -12.20
C ASP A 127 -7.20 -36.12 -11.72
N GLU A 128 -6.88 -37.06 -10.84
CA GLU A 128 -5.56 -37.18 -10.18
C GLU A 128 -4.41 -37.19 -11.21
N ALA A 129 -4.61 -37.79 -12.38
CA ALA A 129 -3.64 -37.82 -13.47
C ALA A 129 -3.34 -36.43 -14.06
N THR A 130 -4.35 -35.57 -14.19
CA THR A 130 -4.16 -34.19 -14.68
C THR A 130 -3.59 -33.29 -13.59
N LEU A 131 -3.95 -33.50 -12.31
CA LEU A 131 -3.31 -32.80 -11.18
C LEU A 131 -1.82 -33.10 -11.12
N GLN A 132 -1.42 -34.37 -11.20
CA GLN A 132 -0.02 -34.79 -11.23
C GLN A 132 0.72 -34.22 -12.45
N LYS A 133 0.09 -34.23 -13.64
CA LYS A 133 0.68 -33.63 -14.84
C LYS A 133 0.84 -32.12 -14.73
N ARG A 134 -0.12 -31.42 -14.12
CA ARG A 134 -0.03 -29.97 -13.85
C ARG A 134 1.04 -29.65 -12.81
N ALA A 135 1.14 -30.44 -11.74
CA ALA A 135 2.17 -30.30 -10.72
C ALA A 135 3.57 -30.54 -11.30
N ALA A 136 3.77 -31.60 -12.09
CA ALA A 136 5.03 -31.88 -12.77
C ALA A 136 5.39 -30.79 -13.79
N ALA A 137 4.42 -30.28 -14.55
CA ALA A 137 4.64 -29.16 -15.47
C ALA A 137 5.00 -27.86 -14.72
N GLN A 138 4.37 -27.60 -13.58
CA GLN A 138 4.68 -26.46 -12.72
C GLN A 138 6.08 -26.57 -12.13
N GLN A 139 6.45 -27.74 -11.61
CA GLN A 139 7.79 -28.01 -11.09
C GLN A 139 8.86 -27.82 -12.18
N LYS A 140 8.60 -28.32 -13.39
CA LYS A 140 9.51 -28.11 -14.54
C LYS A 140 9.64 -26.63 -14.91
N ARG A 141 8.54 -25.86 -14.88
CA ARG A 141 8.58 -24.40 -15.13
C ARG A 141 9.34 -23.66 -14.04
N ASN A 142 9.16 -24.05 -12.78
CA ASN A 142 9.88 -23.46 -11.65
C ASN A 142 11.37 -23.73 -11.77
N ALA A 143 11.78 -24.98 -12.02
CA ALA A 143 13.18 -25.33 -12.24
C ALA A 143 13.79 -24.55 -13.41
N ALA A 144 13.10 -24.49 -14.56
CA ALA A 144 13.57 -23.74 -15.71
C ALA A 144 13.68 -22.22 -15.44
N ARG A 145 12.82 -21.67 -14.58
CA ARG A 145 12.94 -20.28 -14.12
C ARG A 145 14.14 -20.11 -13.22
N GLU A 146 14.35 -21.00 -12.26
CA GLU A 146 15.51 -20.96 -11.37
C GLU A 146 16.84 -21.04 -12.11
N ASP A 147 16.93 -21.87 -13.16
CA ASP A 147 18.12 -21.93 -14.03
C ASP A 147 18.39 -20.59 -14.72
N LYS A 148 17.34 -19.96 -15.28
CA LYS A 148 17.46 -18.64 -15.92
C LYS A 148 17.86 -17.54 -14.94
N VAL A 149 17.24 -17.53 -13.76
CA VAL A 149 17.56 -16.58 -12.70
C VAL A 149 19.00 -16.77 -12.25
N SER A 150 19.45 -18.01 -12.03
CA SER A 150 20.81 -18.32 -11.60
C SER A 150 21.85 -17.89 -12.64
N ALA A 151 21.59 -18.14 -13.93
CA ALA A 151 22.44 -17.67 -15.01
C ALA A 151 22.50 -16.13 -15.07
N GLY A 152 21.35 -15.46 -14.92
CA GLY A 152 21.28 -14.00 -14.84
C GLY A 152 22.04 -13.43 -13.65
N ILE A 153 21.90 -14.03 -12.47
CA ILE A 153 22.60 -13.63 -11.25
C ILE A 153 24.12 -13.78 -11.41
N ALA A 154 24.60 -14.86 -12.02
CA ALA A 154 26.02 -15.05 -12.29
C ALA A 154 26.59 -14.01 -13.29
N GLU A 155 25.78 -13.58 -14.26
CA GLU A 155 26.14 -12.46 -15.15
C GLU A 155 26.16 -11.12 -14.41
N LEU A 156 25.14 -10.84 -13.60
CA LEU A 156 25.04 -9.62 -12.82
C LEU A 156 26.17 -9.50 -11.78
N GLN A 157 26.55 -10.59 -11.13
CA GLN A 157 27.64 -10.59 -10.15
C GLN A 157 28.99 -10.25 -10.81
N ARG A 158 29.28 -10.81 -11.99
CA ARG A 158 30.48 -10.46 -12.77
C ARG A 158 30.47 -8.98 -13.16
N TRP A 159 29.34 -8.50 -13.66
CA TRP A 159 29.17 -7.09 -14.01
C TRP A 159 29.36 -6.17 -12.80
N LEU A 160 28.88 -6.58 -11.62
CA LEU A 160 29.06 -5.82 -10.38
C LEU A 160 30.54 -5.71 -9.98
N PHE A 161 31.30 -6.80 -10.07
CA PHE A 161 32.74 -6.78 -9.81
C PHE A 161 33.49 -5.89 -10.80
N ASP A 162 33.12 -5.94 -12.08
CA ASP A 162 33.70 -5.07 -13.12
C ASP A 162 33.39 -3.60 -12.85
N LEU A 163 32.16 -3.28 -12.42
CA LEU A 163 31.74 -1.93 -12.05
C LEU A 163 32.58 -1.37 -10.89
N ILE A 164 32.79 -2.16 -9.83
CA ILE A 164 33.63 -1.75 -8.69
C ILE A 164 35.09 -1.59 -9.11
N ARG A 165 35.61 -2.52 -9.93
CA ARG A 165 37.00 -2.48 -10.42
C ARG A 165 37.28 -1.25 -11.31
N GLN A 166 36.32 -0.85 -12.13
CA GLN A 166 36.42 0.32 -13.01
C GLN A 166 36.22 1.64 -12.25
N GLY A 167 35.58 1.58 -11.08
CA GLY A 167 35.28 2.71 -10.23
C GLY A 167 33.91 3.33 -10.52
N LEU A 168 33.33 3.98 -9.51
CA LEU A 168 31.95 4.46 -9.57
C LEU A 168 31.76 5.75 -10.39
N SER A 169 32.85 6.40 -10.82
CA SER A 169 32.81 7.67 -11.56
C SER A 169 32.66 7.50 -13.08
N GLN A 170 32.98 6.34 -13.64
CA GLN A 170 32.90 6.07 -15.08
C GLN A 170 31.72 5.15 -15.39
N GLN A 171 30.51 5.71 -15.43
CA GLN A 171 29.30 4.91 -15.60
C GLN A 171 28.44 5.36 -16.79
N ASP A 172 28.27 4.46 -17.76
CA ASP A 172 27.40 4.64 -18.92
C ASP A 172 25.98 4.15 -18.59
N ASP A 173 24.99 5.03 -18.73
CA ASP A 173 23.57 4.73 -18.51
C ASP A 173 23.08 3.54 -19.35
N LYS A 174 23.65 3.36 -20.55
CA LYS A 174 23.29 2.24 -21.42
C LYS A 174 23.69 0.89 -20.82
N GLN A 175 24.77 0.83 -20.05
CA GLN A 175 25.20 -0.41 -19.39
C GLN A 175 24.22 -0.82 -18.29
N TRP A 176 23.76 0.14 -17.48
CA TRP A 176 22.73 -0.08 -16.45
C TRP A 176 21.40 -0.53 -17.05
N GLN A 177 20.94 0.16 -18.10
CA GLN A 177 19.70 -0.20 -18.81
C GLN A 177 19.79 -1.60 -19.42
N ARG A 178 20.93 -1.94 -20.04
CA ARG A 178 21.17 -3.27 -20.60
C ARG A 178 21.14 -4.36 -19.54
N MET A 179 21.80 -4.14 -18.39
CA MET A 179 21.81 -5.11 -17.30
C MET A 179 20.43 -5.27 -16.65
N ALA A 180 19.67 -4.17 -16.47
CA ALA A 180 18.30 -4.25 -15.99
C ALA A 180 17.40 -5.03 -16.97
N ALA A 181 17.48 -4.78 -18.28
CA ALA A 181 16.77 -5.54 -19.30
C ALA A 181 17.15 -7.03 -19.26
N ARG A 182 18.44 -7.32 -19.07
CA ARG A 182 18.95 -8.69 -18.92
C ARG A 182 18.34 -9.41 -17.72
N MET A 183 18.09 -8.72 -16.61
CA MET A 183 17.41 -9.31 -15.45
C MET A 183 15.93 -9.62 -15.73
N VAL A 184 15.26 -8.85 -16.59
CA VAL A 184 13.91 -9.17 -17.06
C VAL A 184 13.93 -10.45 -17.90
N ASP A 185 14.87 -10.57 -18.86
CA ASP A 185 15.04 -11.77 -19.68
C ASP A 185 15.36 -13.02 -18.83
N ALA A 186 16.12 -12.83 -17.75
CA ALA A 186 16.45 -13.85 -16.76
C ALA A 186 15.28 -14.20 -15.82
N GLN A 187 14.12 -13.55 -15.96
CA GLN A 187 12.93 -13.73 -15.10
C GLN A 187 13.15 -13.31 -13.63
N ALA A 188 14.02 -12.32 -13.41
CA ALA A 188 14.32 -11.67 -12.14
C ALA A 188 13.89 -10.18 -12.13
N PRO A 189 12.59 -9.86 -12.29
CA PRO A 189 12.12 -8.49 -12.39
C PRO A 189 12.34 -7.65 -11.10
N GLY A 190 12.53 -8.29 -9.95
CA GLY A 190 12.91 -7.60 -8.72
C GLY A 190 14.32 -7.01 -8.81
N LEU A 191 15.28 -7.78 -9.35
CA LEU A 191 16.64 -7.31 -9.61
C LEU A 191 16.67 -6.19 -10.65
N ALA A 192 15.86 -6.29 -11.71
CA ALA A 192 15.76 -5.24 -12.73
C ALA A 192 15.33 -3.89 -12.13
N ARG A 193 14.25 -3.89 -11.34
CA ARG A 193 13.76 -2.68 -10.65
C ARG A 193 14.78 -2.13 -9.68
N ARG A 194 15.46 -3.00 -8.92
CA ARG A 194 16.51 -2.59 -7.99
C ARG A 194 17.68 -1.93 -8.71
N LEU A 195 18.15 -2.50 -9.83
CA LEU A 195 19.19 -1.87 -10.65
C LEU A 195 18.80 -0.50 -11.17
N GLN A 196 17.54 -0.31 -11.58
CA GLN A 196 17.04 1.00 -12.01
C GLN A 196 17.02 2.01 -10.86
N ALA A 197 16.59 1.60 -9.66
CA ALA A 197 16.63 2.45 -8.47
C ALA A 197 18.05 2.81 -8.04
N ILE A 198 18.99 1.86 -8.08
CA ILE A 198 20.40 2.11 -7.81
C ILE A 198 20.99 3.08 -8.84
N ALA A 199 20.69 2.86 -10.12
CA ALA A 199 21.15 3.72 -11.20
C ALA A 199 20.64 5.16 -11.07
N SER A 200 19.46 5.38 -10.49
CA SER A 200 18.88 6.72 -10.33
C SER A 200 19.57 7.53 -9.24
N LEU A 201 20.18 6.90 -8.23
CA LEU A 201 20.95 7.59 -7.18
C LEU A 201 22.15 8.36 -7.73
N ARG A 202 22.67 7.96 -8.90
CA ARG A 202 23.86 8.55 -9.50
C ARG A 202 23.67 10.03 -9.79
N TYR A 203 24.69 10.82 -9.49
CA TYR A 203 24.71 12.27 -9.71
C TYR A 203 23.65 13.06 -8.92
N GLN A 204 22.99 12.45 -7.91
CA GLN A 204 22.07 13.14 -7.03
C GLN A 204 22.78 13.71 -5.79
N GLY A 205 22.94 15.03 -5.72
CA GLY A 205 23.45 15.73 -4.52
C GLY A 205 24.88 15.35 -4.09
N GLY A 206 25.25 15.71 -2.86
CA GLY A 206 26.58 15.48 -2.28
C GLY A 206 26.59 14.31 -1.31
N ALA A 207 26.86 13.10 -1.83
CA ALA A 207 27.17 11.82 -1.15
C ALA A 207 26.66 10.60 -1.97
N TRP A 208 26.24 10.79 -3.23
CA TRP A 208 25.64 9.73 -4.02
C TRP A 208 26.54 8.49 -4.19
N GLN A 209 27.87 8.65 -4.18
CA GLN A 209 28.80 7.54 -4.29
C GLN A 209 28.70 6.58 -3.11
N GLU A 210 28.56 7.12 -1.90
CA GLU A 210 28.41 6.33 -0.67
C GLU A 210 27.07 5.58 -0.68
N LYS A 211 25.97 6.28 -1.00
CA LYS A 211 24.64 5.67 -1.12
C LYS A 211 24.59 4.59 -2.21
N LEU A 212 25.19 4.87 -3.36
CA LEU A 212 25.31 3.90 -4.45
C LEU A 212 26.07 2.66 -4.00
N LEU A 213 27.22 2.83 -3.33
CA LEU A 213 28.04 1.71 -2.86
C LEU A 213 27.31 0.88 -1.80
N ALA A 214 26.59 1.51 -0.87
CA ALA A 214 25.75 0.82 0.12
C ALA A 214 24.68 -0.05 -0.57
N GLU A 215 23.98 0.50 -1.57
CA GLU A 215 22.98 -0.26 -2.31
C GLU A 215 23.58 -1.38 -3.17
N LEU A 216 24.72 -1.14 -3.82
CA LEU A 216 25.45 -2.17 -4.55
C LEU A 216 25.90 -3.32 -3.63
N SER A 217 26.29 -2.99 -2.40
CA SER A 217 26.68 -3.98 -1.38
C SER A 217 25.47 -4.81 -0.92
N ARG A 218 24.32 -4.16 -0.67
CA ARG A 218 23.07 -4.86 -0.36
C ARG A 218 22.56 -5.71 -1.54
N LEU A 219 22.80 -5.27 -2.78
CA LEU A 219 22.54 -6.06 -3.99
C LEU A 219 23.46 -7.28 -4.04
N HIS A 220 24.77 -7.11 -3.84
CA HIS A 220 25.72 -8.22 -3.79
C HIS A 220 25.31 -9.27 -2.77
N LEU A 221 24.95 -8.84 -1.55
CA LEU A 221 24.47 -9.73 -0.49
C LEU A 221 23.25 -10.57 -0.92
N LEU A 222 22.33 -9.99 -1.70
CA LEU A 222 21.18 -10.71 -2.25
C LEU A 222 21.60 -11.78 -3.28
N LEU A 223 22.57 -11.46 -4.14
CA LEU A 223 23.11 -12.41 -5.13
C LEU A 223 23.79 -13.59 -4.44
N GLU A 224 24.58 -13.33 -3.40
CA GLU A 224 25.21 -14.37 -2.57
C GLU A 224 24.15 -15.23 -1.85
N ALA A 225 23.12 -14.58 -1.30
CA ALA A 225 22.02 -15.28 -0.62
C ALA A 225 21.25 -16.21 -1.57
N TRP A 226 21.05 -15.83 -2.83
CA TRP A 226 20.48 -16.71 -3.85
C TRP A 226 21.34 -17.97 -4.07
N GLN A 227 22.66 -17.81 -4.19
CA GLN A 227 23.55 -18.94 -4.50
C GLN A 227 23.61 -19.98 -3.40
N ARG A 228 23.44 -19.56 -2.13
CA ARG A 228 23.42 -20.46 -0.96
C ARG A 228 22.03 -20.66 -0.38
N ARG A 229 20.97 -20.32 -1.13
CA ARG A 229 19.59 -20.24 -0.64
C ARG A 229 19.16 -21.49 0.11
N ASP A 230 19.51 -22.67 -0.38
CA ASP A 230 19.10 -23.95 0.20
C ASP A 230 19.70 -24.21 1.61
N SER A 231 20.73 -23.46 1.99
CA SER A 231 21.32 -23.49 3.34
C SER A 231 20.73 -22.45 4.30
N LEU A 232 19.90 -21.53 3.80
CA LEU A 232 19.32 -20.45 4.61
C LEU A 232 18.04 -20.90 5.32
N PRO A 233 17.66 -20.28 6.45
CA PRO A 233 16.36 -20.50 7.06
C PRO A 233 15.21 -20.23 6.09
N ALA A 234 14.13 -21.00 6.14
CA ALA A 234 13.00 -20.91 5.20
C ALA A 234 12.42 -19.48 5.10
N ALA A 235 12.38 -18.75 6.20
CA ALA A 235 11.94 -17.35 6.26
C ALA A 235 12.83 -16.42 5.41
N VAL A 236 14.15 -16.59 5.48
CA VAL A 236 15.12 -15.83 4.67
C VAL A 236 15.07 -16.26 3.20
N GLN A 237 14.82 -17.55 2.92
CA GLN A 237 14.62 -18.00 1.54
C GLN A 237 13.41 -17.30 0.90
N ALA A 238 12.33 -17.11 1.65
CA ALA A 238 11.16 -16.38 1.19
C ALA A 238 11.49 -14.90 0.90
N ASP A 239 12.27 -14.25 1.76
CA ASP A 239 12.73 -12.87 1.52
C ASP A 239 13.55 -12.77 0.23
N VAL A 240 14.53 -13.68 0.04
CA VAL A 240 15.33 -13.74 -1.18
C VAL A 240 14.43 -13.89 -2.41
N LEU A 241 13.50 -14.85 -2.41
CA LEU A 241 12.56 -15.07 -3.52
C LEU A 241 11.73 -13.82 -3.84
N ALA A 242 11.23 -13.13 -2.81
CA ALA A 242 10.46 -11.89 -2.96
C ALA A 242 11.31 -10.78 -3.62
N HIS A 243 12.56 -10.60 -3.18
CA HIS A 243 13.47 -9.60 -3.74
C HIS A 243 13.94 -9.92 -5.18
N ILE A 244 14.05 -11.19 -5.55
CA ILE A 244 14.31 -11.59 -6.94
C ILE A 244 13.08 -11.32 -7.84
N GLY A 245 11.87 -11.37 -7.27
CA GLY A 245 10.61 -11.14 -7.96
C GLY A 245 9.84 -12.42 -8.27
N PHE A 246 9.99 -13.46 -7.44
CA PHE A 246 9.05 -14.58 -7.45
C PHE A 246 7.72 -14.10 -6.87
N ASN A 247 6.63 -14.38 -7.59
CA ASN A 247 5.29 -14.02 -7.16
C ASN A 247 4.75 -15.13 -6.26
N GLN A 248 4.17 -14.76 -5.13
CA GLN A 248 3.44 -15.67 -4.26
C GLN A 248 1.93 -15.47 -4.52
N PRO A 249 1.22 -16.48 -5.05
CA PRO A 249 -0.21 -16.39 -5.30
C PRO A 249 -0.97 -16.07 -4.01
N LYS A 250 -1.96 -15.18 -4.08
CA LYS A 250 -2.74 -14.78 -2.89
C LYS A 250 -3.45 -15.98 -2.27
N GLU A 251 -3.90 -16.91 -3.09
CA GLU A 251 -4.61 -18.13 -2.66
C GLU A 251 -3.72 -19.03 -1.80
N GLU A 252 -2.44 -19.18 -2.15
CA GLU A 252 -1.47 -19.94 -1.36
C GLU A 252 -1.18 -19.25 -0.02
N ILE A 253 -1.09 -17.91 -0.03
CA ILE A 253 -0.89 -17.14 1.20
C ILE A 253 -2.12 -17.26 2.11
N LEU A 254 -3.34 -17.10 1.58
CA LEU A 254 -4.58 -17.19 2.36
C LEU A 254 -4.83 -18.58 2.97
N ALA A 255 -4.18 -19.63 2.46
CA ALA A 255 -4.24 -20.98 3.00
C ALA A 255 -3.30 -21.20 4.21
N LEU A 256 -2.40 -20.26 4.51
CA LEU A 256 -1.51 -20.32 5.68
C LEU A 256 -2.27 -19.97 6.98
N ASP A 257 -1.58 -20.17 8.11
CA ASP A 257 -2.11 -19.84 9.43
C ASP A 257 -2.40 -18.35 9.56
N SER A 258 -3.56 -18.04 10.13
CA SER A 258 -4.00 -16.68 10.40
C SER A 258 -3.80 -16.29 11.86
N ILE A 259 -3.63 -14.98 12.08
CA ILE A 259 -3.62 -14.35 13.40
C ILE A 259 -4.89 -13.51 13.53
N ALA A 260 -5.76 -13.90 14.46
CA ALA A 260 -6.90 -13.11 14.88
C ALA A 260 -6.42 -12.02 15.85
N ASP A 261 -6.79 -10.76 15.61
CA ASP A 261 -6.49 -9.65 16.51
C ASP A 261 -7.48 -8.48 16.33
N HIS A 262 -7.35 -7.49 17.21
CA HIS A 262 -7.88 -6.15 17.01
C HIS A 262 -6.77 -5.27 16.43
N TRP A 263 -6.97 -4.83 15.19
CA TRP A 263 -5.99 -4.11 14.40
C TRP A 263 -6.33 -2.63 14.37
N GLN A 264 -5.53 -1.80 15.04
CA GLN A 264 -5.64 -0.34 14.96
C GLN A 264 -4.90 0.18 13.74
N VAL A 265 -5.55 1.01 12.91
CA VAL A 265 -4.89 1.69 11.79
C VAL A 265 -4.01 2.81 12.34
N VAL A 266 -2.70 2.66 12.18
CA VAL A 266 -1.69 3.60 12.73
C VAL A 266 -1.09 4.52 11.68
N GLY A 267 -1.24 4.19 10.40
CA GLY A 267 -0.78 5.07 9.33
C GLY A 267 -1.30 4.68 7.96
N GLN A 268 -1.44 5.67 7.10
CA GLN A 268 -1.83 5.49 5.71
C GLN A 268 -0.98 6.37 4.80
N ARG A 269 -0.59 5.83 3.65
CA ARG A 269 0.09 6.60 2.62
C ARG A 269 -0.35 6.10 1.24
N GLN A 270 -0.59 7.04 0.34
CA GLN A 270 -0.90 6.75 -1.05
C GLN A 270 0.20 7.28 -1.94
N GLU A 271 0.63 6.46 -2.89
CA GLU A 271 1.59 6.79 -3.93
C GLU A 271 0.91 6.60 -5.30
N ASP A 272 1.20 7.47 -6.26
CA ASP A 272 0.69 7.40 -7.62
C ASP A 272 1.86 7.53 -8.60
N ASP A 273 2.12 6.47 -9.38
CA ASP A 273 3.16 6.45 -10.41
C ASP A 273 2.65 6.83 -11.81
N GLY A 274 1.38 7.26 -11.89
CA GLY A 274 0.68 7.63 -13.12
C GLY A 274 -0.02 6.46 -13.82
N GLN A 275 0.35 5.21 -13.53
CA GLN A 275 -0.32 4.01 -14.05
C GLN A 275 -1.11 3.28 -12.97
N ILE A 276 -0.53 3.19 -11.77
CA ILE A 276 -1.02 2.45 -10.62
C ILE A 276 -0.94 3.37 -9.40
N ARG A 277 -2.07 3.49 -8.71
CA ARG A 277 -2.10 4.05 -7.37
C ARG A 277 -1.90 2.91 -6.37
N THR A 278 -0.99 3.10 -5.43
CA THR A 278 -0.70 2.15 -4.35
C THR A 278 -1.08 2.80 -3.03
N GLN A 279 -1.90 2.13 -2.23
CA GLN A 279 -2.18 2.52 -0.85
C GLN A 279 -1.50 1.54 0.11
N ARG A 280 -0.77 2.12 1.06
CA ARG A 280 -0.09 1.44 2.15
C ARG A 280 -0.87 1.76 3.41
N THR A 281 -1.47 0.74 4.03
CA THR A 281 -2.19 0.88 5.30
C THR A 281 -1.47 0.07 6.36
N TRP A 282 -0.94 0.78 7.36
CA TRP A 282 -0.27 0.19 8.50
C TRP A 282 -1.24 0.01 9.65
N LEU A 283 -1.22 -1.18 10.23
CA LEU A 283 -2.00 -1.52 11.41
C LEU A 283 -1.09 -2.05 12.52
N TYR A 284 -1.57 -1.94 13.76
CA TYR A 284 -0.94 -2.51 14.93
C TYR A 284 -1.93 -3.41 15.68
N GLY A 285 -1.53 -4.65 15.93
CA GLY A 285 -2.32 -5.63 16.66
C GLY A 285 -2.25 -5.39 18.16
N MET A 286 -3.41 -5.17 18.81
CA MET A 286 -3.47 -4.85 20.23
C MET A 286 -3.04 -6.02 21.11
N ASN A 287 -3.36 -7.25 20.73
CA ASN A 287 -3.04 -8.44 21.50
C ASN A 287 -1.70 -9.05 21.07
N SER A 288 -1.46 -9.12 19.75
CA SER A 288 -0.23 -9.71 19.20
C SER A 288 0.99 -8.79 19.29
N GLN A 289 0.78 -7.48 19.47
CA GLN A 289 1.82 -6.45 19.45
C GLN A 289 2.63 -6.44 18.14
N ARG A 290 1.97 -6.75 17.03
CA ARG A 290 2.59 -6.84 15.69
C ARG A 290 2.15 -5.70 14.79
N PHE A 291 3.09 -5.19 14.00
CA PHE A 291 2.78 -4.33 12.87
C PHE A 291 2.35 -5.17 11.66
N VAL A 292 1.36 -4.66 10.94
CA VAL A 292 0.86 -5.21 9.68
C VAL A 292 0.86 -4.12 8.63
N LEU A 293 1.29 -4.47 7.42
CA LEU A 293 1.16 -3.66 6.22
C LEU A 293 0.21 -4.34 5.24
N LEU A 294 -0.89 -3.66 4.94
CA LEU A 294 -1.78 -3.97 3.81
C LEU A 294 -1.38 -3.14 2.60
N LEU A 295 -1.36 -3.78 1.43
CA LEU A 295 -1.09 -3.14 0.15
C LEU A 295 -2.30 -3.28 -0.78
N ASP A 296 -2.91 -2.14 -1.09
CA ASP A 296 -4.00 -2.03 -2.04
C ASP A 296 -3.50 -1.32 -3.31
N PHE A 297 -3.98 -1.78 -4.47
CA PHE A 297 -3.57 -1.26 -5.77
C PHE A 297 -4.81 -0.90 -6.58
N ALA A 298 -4.79 0.27 -7.20
CA ALA A 298 -5.83 0.73 -8.13
C ALA A 298 -5.19 1.08 -9.47
N VAL A 299 -5.59 0.37 -10.53
CA VAL A 299 -5.08 0.61 -11.89
C VAL A 299 -6.00 1.59 -12.62
N GLN A 300 -5.43 2.65 -13.19
CA GLN A 300 -6.16 3.67 -13.94
C GLN A 300 -7.37 4.25 -13.15
N GLN A 301 -8.58 4.11 -13.69
CA GLN A 301 -9.83 4.68 -13.16
C GLN A 301 -10.52 3.78 -12.11
N GLN A 302 -9.87 2.72 -11.65
CA GLN A 302 -10.40 1.91 -10.57
C GLN A 302 -10.37 2.69 -9.26
N PRO A 303 -11.43 2.66 -8.44
CA PRO A 303 -11.41 3.24 -7.10
C PRO A 303 -10.41 2.47 -6.21
N MET A 304 -9.86 3.17 -5.23
CA MET A 304 -8.99 2.55 -4.22
C MET A 304 -9.84 1.72 -3.24
N THR A 305 -9.27 0.64 -2.70
CA THR A 305 -9.89 -0.08 -1.59
C THR A 305 -10.02 0.85 -0.39
N LEU A 306 -11.23 0.95 0.17
CA LEU A 306 -11.43 1.69 1.40
C LEU A 306 -10.91 0.89 2.59
N ARG A 307 -10.08 1.54 3.40
CA ARG A 307 -9.64 1.04 4.70
C ARG A 307 -10.15 1.99 5.79
N PRO A 308 -10.31 1.53 7.04
CA PRO A 308 -10.60 2.43 8.15
C PRO A 308 -9.54 3.54 8.22
N PRO A 309 -9.90 4.79 8.52
CA PRO A 309 -8.94 5.89 8.65
C PRO A 309 -8.00 5.69 9.85
N VAL A 310 -6.91 6.44 9.88
CA VAL A 310 -5.94 6.43 10.97
C VAL A 310 -6.63 6.71 12.31
N GLY A 311 -6.28 5.93 13.34
CA GLY A 311 -6.89 5.98 14.67
C GLY A 311 -8.03 4.99 14.86
N GLN A 312 -8.75 4.57 13.81
CA GLN A 312 -9.81 3.57 13.93
C GLN A 312 -9.25 2.14 14.05
N ALA A 313 -10.06 1.24 14.60
CA ALA A 313 -9.72 -0.17 14.74
C ALA A 313 -10.69 -1.07 13.97
N THR A 314 -10.19 -2.24 13.56
CA THR A 314 -10.99 -3.31 12.98
C THR A 314 -10.56 -4.67 13.54
N SER A 315 -11.50 -5.58 13.69
CA SER A 315 -11.25 -6.95 14.13
C SER A 315 -11.24 -7.88 12.93
N GLY A 316 -10.26 -8.79 12.87
CA GLY A 316 -10.20 -9.78 11.79
C GLY A 316 -8.93 -10.62 11.78
N ASP A 317 -8.92 -11.60 10.88
CA ASP A 317 -7.83 -12.55 10.69
C ASP A 317 -6.83 -12.04 9.63
N MET A 318 -5.56 -11.96 10.01
CA MET A 318 -4.45 -11.60 9.10
C MET A 318 -3.58 -12.82 8.80
N VAL A 319 -3.23 -13.00 7.54
CA VAL A 319 -2.28 -14.02 7.10
C VAL A 319 -1.03 -13.36 6.54
N PHE A 320 0.12 -13.60 7.18
CA PHE A 320 1.37 -12.93 6.84
C PHE A 320 2.08 -13.61 5.68
N TYR A 321 2.69 -12.79 4.82
CA TYR A 321 3.63 -13.31 3.83
C TYR A 321 4.86 -13.90 4.55
N PRO A 322 5.35 -15.08 4.13
CA PRO A 322 6.56 -15.66 4.70
C PRO A 322 7.76 -14.70 4.56
N SER A 323 8.44 -14.45 5.68
CA SER A 323 9.58 -13.53 5.77
C SER A 323 10.27 -13.74 7.12
N ALA A 324 11.57 -13.43 7.21
CA ALA A 324 12.28 -13.35 8.49
C ALA A 324 11.79 -12.17 9.34
N THR A 325 11.13 -11.18 8.72
CA THR A 325 10.54 -10.00 9.34
C THR A 325 9.14 -9.77 8.78
N PRO A 326 8.15 -10.63 9.11
CA PRO A 326 6.85 -10.61 8.47
C PRO A 326 6.05 -9.37 8.88
N LEU A 327 5.96 -8.41 7.96
CA LEU A 327 5.16 -7.19 8.10
C LEU A 327 3.96 -7.18 7.14
N ARG A 328 4.14 -7.66 5.91
CA ARG A 328 3.08 -7.66 4.91
C ARG A 328 2.10 -8.79 5.19
N ALA A 329 0.81 -8.51 5.12
CA ALA A 329 -0.24 -9.52 5.28
C ALA A 329 -1.37 -9.37 4.25
N LEU A 330 -2.25 -10.38 4.24
CA LEU A 330 -3.57 -10.35 3.62
C LEU A 330 -4.63 -10.50 4.71
N LEU A 331 -5.78 -9.86 4.52
CA LEU A 331 -6.98 -10.16 5.27
C LEU A 331 -7.57 -11.48 4.78
N LYS A 332 -7.88 -12.38 5.71
CA LYS A 332 -8.42 -13.71 5.37
C LYS A 332 -9.84 -13.63 4.81
N ASP A 333 -10.68 -12.80 5.43
CA ASP A 333 -12.04 -12.52 5.01
C ASP A 333 -12.32 -11.02 5.19
N GLU A 334 -12.41 -10.29 4.07
CA GLU A 334 -12.69 -8.85 4.09
C GLU A 334 -14.13 -8.55 4.54
N ALA A 335 -15.09 -9.46 4.33
CA ALA A 335 -16.48 -9.26 4.69
C ALA A 335 -16.76 -9.53 6.17
N ALA A 336 -15.91 -10.33 6.83
CA ALA A 336 -16.00 -10.62 8.26
C ALA A 336 -15.43 -9.51 9.15
N GLN A 337 -14.88 -8.44 8.58
CA GLN A 337 -14.33 -7.33 9.35
C GLN A 337 -15.42 -6.63 10.17
N GLN A 338 -15.13 -6.46 11.46
CA GLN A 338 -15.99 -5.70 12.37
C GLN A 338 -15.29 -4.42 12.82
N PRO A 339 -16.03 -3.31 13.00
CA PRO A 339 -15.50 -2.16 13.70
C PRO A 339 -14.97 -2.58 15.08
N GLY A 340 -13.76 -2.15 15.42
CA GLY A 340 -13.16 -2.37 16.73
C GLY A 340 -13.26 -1.13 17.59
N ASP A 341 -13.11 -1.31 18.91
CA ASP A 341 -13.03 -0.18 19.84
C ASP A 341 -11.75 0.62 19.60
N THR A 342 -11.90 1.94 19.57
CA THR A 342 -10.77 2.87 19.41
C THR A 342 -10.04 3.03 20.75
N VAL A 343 -9.07 2.16 21.02
CA VAL A 343 -8.12 2.33 22.11
C VAL A 343 -6.73 2.51 21.50
N LEU A 344 -6.09 3.64 21.78
CA LEU A 344 -4.68 3.84 21.40
C LEU A 344 -3.82 2.81 22.13
N ALA A 345 -3.31 1.85 21.38
CA ALA A 345 -2.37 0.87 21.90
C ALA A 345 -1.10 1.59 22.43
N PRO A 346 -0.39 1.03 23.43
CA PRO A 346 0.90 1.55 23.89
C PRO A 346 2.01 1.22 22.87
N LEU A 347 1.82 1.69 21.63
CA LEU A 347 2.65 1.35 20.47
C LEU A 347 3.82 2.34 20.29
N PHE A 348 3.64 3.58 20.75
CA PHE A 348 4.62 4.66 20.61
C PHE A 348 5.72 4.53 21.67
N ALA A 349 6.96 4.51 21.20
CA ALA A 349 8.14 4.32 22.03
C ALA A 349 9.17 5.44 21.80
N PRO A 350 10.12 5.64 22.72
CA PRO A 350 11.26 6.52 22.48
C PRO A 350 12.06 6.10 21.23
N LEU A 351 12.69 7.06 20.56
CA LEU A 351 13.34 6.84 19.26
C LEU A 351 14.40 5.72 19.29
N HIS A 352 15.17 5.62 20.36
CA HIS A 352 16.18 4.57 20.52
C HIS A 352 15.60 3.14 20.53
N GLN A 353 14.36 2.95 21.00
CA GLN A 353 13.70 1.65 20.97
C GLN A 353 13.24 1.30 19.56
N CYS A 354 12.81 2.29 18.76
CA CYS A 354 12.52 2.08 17.34
C CYS A 354 13.78 1.59 16.60
N PHE A 355 14.93 2.21 16.85
CA PHE A 355 16.20 1.77 16.29
C PHE A 355 16.65 0.39 16.78
N SER A 356 16.37 0.05 18.05
CA SER A 356 16.66 -1.29 18.57
C SER A 356 15.86 -2.35 17.82
N ARG A 357 14.55 -2.15 17.64
CA ARG A 357 13.66 -3.03 16.85
C ARG A 357 14.08 -3.10 15.38
N TYR A 358 14.47 -1.97 14.79
CA TYR A 358 14.97 -1.93 13.42
C TYR A 358 16.27 -2.71 13.26
N THR A 359 17.17 -2.62 14.24
CA THR A 359 18.44 -3.37 14.24
C THR A 359 18.18 -4.88 14.33
N GLU A 360 17.30 -5.32 15.22
CA GLU A 360 16.88 -6.72 15.30
C GLU A 360 16.29 -7.22 13.97
N ALA A 361 15.45 -6.40 13.34
CA ALA A 361 14.87 -6.71 12.05
C ALA A 361 15.92 -6.75 10.93
N LEU A 362 16.90 -5.84 10.91
CA LEU A 362 17.98 -5.84 9.93
C LEU A 362 18.91 -7.05 10.06
N ILE A 363 19.14 -7.53 11.29
CA ILE A 363 19.91 -8.75 11.53
C ILE A 363 19.20 -9.96 10.92
N ALA A 364 17.87 -10.03 11.03
CA ALA A 364 17.06 -11.10 10.48
C ALA A 364 16.87 -10.98 8.95
N ASN A 365 16.69 -9.76 8.44
CA ASN A 365 16.45 -9.44 7.04
C ASN A 365 17.27 -8.22 6.60
N PRO A 366 18.40 -8.40 5.91
CA PRO A 366 19.26 -7.28 5.48
C PRO A 366 18.69 -6.41 4.35
N TRP A 367 17.54 -6.79 3.77
CA TRP A 367 16.94 -6.12 2.61
C TRP A 367 15.62 -5.43 2.93
N LEU A 368 15.39 -5.09 4.21
CA LEU A 368 14.23 -4.31 4.60
C LEU A 368 14.05 -3.09 3.69
N GLY A 369 12.81 -2.90 3.22
CA GLY A 369 12.36 -1.64 2.63
C GLY A 369 11.92 -0.70 3.75
N TYR A 370 10.67 -0.26 3.69
CA TYR A 370 10.08 0.55 4.76
C TYR A 370 9.82 -0.28 6.02
N PHE A 371 10.32 0.20 7.15
CA PHE A 371 10.12 -0.37 8.48
C PHE A 371 9.28 0.56 9.37
N PRO A 372 8.33 0.05 10.17
CA PRO A 372 7.44 0.88 10.97
C PRO A 372 8.18 1.51 12.16
N PHE A 373 8.14 2.83 12.23
CA PHE A 373 8.57 3.60 13.41
C PHE A 373 7.34 4.23 14.05
N ALA A 374 7.15 3.93 15.33
CA ALA A 374 6.12 4.54 16.16
C ALA A 374 6.81 5.30 17.30
N ILE A 375 7.01 6.59 17.09
CA ILE A 375 7.87 7.41 17.92
C ILE A 375 7.01 8.26 18.85
N ALA A 376 7.29 8.20 20.14
CA ALA A 376 6.59 8.98 21.14
C ALA A 376 7.20 10.37 21.32
N ARG A 377 6.35 11.38 21.47
CA ARG A 377 6.70 12.73 21.94
C ARG A 377 7.88 13.37 21.18
N VAL A 378 7.74 13.52 19.87
CA VAL A 378 8.71 14.17 18.98
C VAL A 378 8.23 15.54 18.54
N ILE A 379 9.17 16.43 18.24
CA ILE A 379 8.90 17.74 17.63
C ILE A 379 9.63 17.85 16.29
N PRO A 380 8.98 18.39 15.23
CA PRO A 380 9.66 18.73 13.99
C PRO A 380 10.55 19.96 14.19
N VAL A 381 11.80 19.88 13.75
CA VAL A 381 12.80 20.96 13.81
C VAL A 381 13.50 21.06 12.46
N GLN A 382 13.69 22.29 11.97
CA GLN A 382 14.50 22.54 10.78
C GLN A 382 15.94 22.84 11.19
N HIS A 383 16.90 22.10 10.64
CA HIS A 383 18.33 22.30 10.82
C HIS A 383 19.05 22.20 9.48
N ASP A 384 19.85 23.20 9.11
CA ASP A 384 20.58 23.24 7.83
C ASP A 384 19.73 22.91 6.59
N LYS A 385 18.50 23.46 6.55
CA LYS A 385 17.48 23.23 5.49
C LYS A 385 16.95 21.79 5.41
N GLN A 386 17.23 20.95 6.39
CA GLN A 386 16.69 19.61 6.53
C GLN A 386 15.71 19.55 7.70
N TRP A 387 14.56 18.92 7.49
CA TRP A 387 13.62 18.65 8.56
C TRP A 387 14.03 17.40 9.34
N LEU A 388 13.96 17.51 10.66
CA LEU A 388 14.26 16.44 11.60
C LEU A 388 13.06 16.26 12.54
N LEU A 389 12.83 15.04 13.00
CA LEU A 389 12.10 14.81 14.25
C LEU A 389 13.10 14.70 15.39
N VAL A 390 12.84 15.42 16.48
CA VAL A 390 13.68 15.40 17.69
C VAL A 390 12.85 14.85 18.84
N ASP A 391 13.35 13.83 19.52
CA ASP A 391 12.71 13.24 20.71
C ASP A 391 13.05 14.03 21.99
N VAL A 392 12.40 13.66 23.10
CA VAL A 392 12.64 14.29 24.42
C VAL A 392 14.08 14.11 24.94
N ALA A 393 14.83 13.13 24.42
CA ALA A 393 16.22 12.86 24.74
C ALA A 393 17.20 13.53 23.76
N GLN A 394 16.71 14.39 22.87
CA GLN A 394 17.48 15.08 21.83
C GLN A 394 18.10 14.15 20.77
N HIS A 395 17.63 12.91 20.65
CA HIS A 395 17.92 12.09 19.48
C HIS A 395 17.07 12.57 18.31
N CYS A 396 17.59 12.45 17.09
CA CYS A 396 16.90 12.91 15.91
C CYS A 396 16.93 11.92 14.74
N VAL A 397 15.93 12.03 13.87
CA VAL A 397 15.88 11.36 12.56
C VAL A 397 15.52 12.35 11.45
N PRO A 398 16.14 12.23 10.27
CA PRO A 398 15.69 12.93 9.06
C PRO A 398 14.23 12.67 8.73
N LEU A 399 13.51 13.71 8.32
CA LEU A 399 12.19 13.61 7.72
C LEU A 399 12.26 13.78 6.20
N ASP A 400 11.59 12.88 5.49
CA ASP A 400 11.27 13.05 4.08
C ASP A 400 9.88 13.72 3.98
N ILE A 401 9.91 15.05 3.98
CA ILE A 401 8.74 15.93 4.00
C ILE A 401 9.05 17.23 3.26
N SER A 402 8.06 17.82 2.60
CA SER A 402 8.21 19.16 2.03
C SER A 402 8.12 20.25 3.11
N ASP A 403 8.69 21.43 2.85
CA ASP A 403 8.56 22.58 3.77
C ASP A 403 7.09 22.91 4.07
N GLU A 404 6.22 22.87 3.06
CA GLU A 404 4.78 23.11 3.24
C GLU A 404 4.14 22.11 4.20
N GLN A 405 4.42 20.81 4.01
CA GLN A 405 3.90 19.75 4.87
C GLN A 405 4.45 19.86 6.29
N ALA A 406 5.72 20.25 6.46
CA ALA A 406 6.31 20.44 7.77
C ALA A 406 5.68 21.61 8.55
N TRP A 407 5.36 22.71 7.87
CA TRP A 407 4.62 23.82 8.50
C TRP A 407 3.20 23.43 8.90
N VAL A 408 2.51 22.61 8.11
CA VAL A 408 1.20 22.04 8.47
C VAL A 408 1.34 21.20 9.75
N LEU A 409 2.32 20.30 9.80
CA LEU A 409 2.60 19.45 10.96
C LEU A 409 2.87 20.28 12.24
N ILE A 410 3.67 21.34 12.14
CA ILE A 410 3.92 22.26 13.25
C ILE A 410 2.60 22.93 13.69
N GLY A 411 1.79 23.38 12.74
CA GLY A 411 0.49 23.97 13.02
C GLY A 411 -0.44 23.02 13.76
N GLU A 412 -0.52 21.76 13.32
CA GLU A 412 -1.31 20.70 13.97
C GLU A 412 -0.84 20.37 15.38
N SER A 413 0.47 20.47 15.63
CA SER A 413 1.06 20.21 16.95
C SER A 413 0.76 21.31 17.97
N GLY A 414 0.45 22.53 17.52
CA GLY A 414 0.33 23.71 18.40
C GLY A 414 1.62 24.03 19.18
N GLY A 415 2.77 23.51 18.73
CA GLY A 415 4.05 23.61 19.46
C GLY A 415 4.26 22.54 20.54
N HIS A 416 3.33 21.59 20.70
CA HIS A 416 3.46 20.47 21.62
C HIS A 416 4.10 19.24 20.94
N PRO A 417 4.76 18.35 21.69
CA PRO A 417 5.24 17.09 21.14
C PRO A 417 4.09 16.23 20.58
N LEU A 418 4.36 15.55 19.48
CA LEU A 418 3.44 14.63 18.81
C LEU A 418 3.91 13.17 18.96
N ASN A 419 2.96 12.25 18.92
CA ASN A 419 3.24 10.85 18.64
C ASN A 419 3.15 10.66 17.11
N ILE A 420 4.18 10.08 16.50
CA ILE A 420 4.26 9.94 15.05
C ILE A 420 4.45 8.48 14.68
N PHE A 421 3.63 8.01 13.76
CA PHE A 421 3.85 6.78 13.04
C PHE A 421 4.39 7.10 11.63
N GLY A 422 5.44 6.40 11.22
CA GLY A 422 6.05 6.61 9.91
C GLY A 422 6.82 5.40 9.39
N GLU A 423 7.17 5.50 8.11
CA GLU A 423 7.97 4.54 7.38
C GLU A 423 9.43 4.98 7.37
N TRP A 424 10.29 4.21 8.01
CA TRP A 424 11.73 4.39 8.00
C TRP A 424 12.34 3.59 6.84
N ASP A 425 13.08 4.26 5.95
CA ASP A 425 13.70 3.62 4.78
C ASP A 425 15.19 3.26 4.97
N GLY A 426 15.75 3.57 6.14
CA GLY A 426 17.17 3.43 6.44
C GLY A 426 17.91 4.77 6.51
N ASP A 427 17.39 5.82 5.87
CA ASP A 427 17.99 7.15 5.80
C ASP A 427 17.06 8.24 6.36
N SER A 428 15.76 8.16 6.08
CA SER A 428 14.76 9.14 6.51
C SER A 428 13.42 8.49 6.84
N LEU A 429 12.63 9.24 7.62
CA LEU A 429 11.29 8.86 8.01
C LEU A 429 10.25 9.60 7.17
N ARG A 430 9.29 8.84 6.62
CA ARG A 430 8.08 9.37 6.00
C ARG A 430 6.92 9.27 6.97
N ILE A 431 6.27 10.39 7.27
CA ILE A 431 5.11 10.41 8.16
C ILE A 431 3.92 9.74 7.48
N CYS A 432 3.25 8.84 8.19
CA CYS A 432 2.04 8.14 7.75
C CYS A 432 0.85 8.34 8.71
N GLY A 433 1.10 8.77 9.95
CA GLY A 433 0.05 9.09 10.93
C GLY A 433 0.59 9.96 12.06
N THR A 434 -0.23 10.90 12.51
CA THR A 434 0.07 11.81 13.63
C THR A 434 -0.99 11.64 14.72
N PHE A 435 -0.54 11.65 15.97
CA PHE A 435 -1.37 11.41 17.14
C PHE A 435 -1.01 12.42 18.23
N GLN A 436 -2.01 13.04 18.84
CA GLN A 436 -1.78 13.96 19.94
C GLN A 436 -1.23 13.20 21.16
N THR A 437 -0.28 13.80 21.87
CA THR A 437 0.36 13.18 23.06
C THR A 437 -0.53 13.16 24.30
N GLY A 438 -1.72 13.78 24.22
CA GLY A 438 -2.75 13.76 25.25
C GLY A 438 -4.15 13.86 24.65
N GLY A 439 -4.96 12.85 24.95
CA GLY A 439 -6.41 12.94 25.01
C GLY A 439 -6.85 12.35 26.35
N GLU A 440 -6.83 13.16 27.40
CA GLU A 440 -7.95 13.06 28.34
C GLU A 440 -9.15 13.68 27.62
N ALA A 441 -10.27 12.97 27.66
CA ALA A 441 -11.53 13.32 27.02
C ALA A 441 -12.01 14.75 27.32
#